data_AF-A0A935FUS8-F1
#
_entry.id   AF-A0A935FUS8-F1
#
_cell.length_a   1.000
_cell.length_b   1.000
_cell.length_c   1.000
_cell.angle_alpha   90.00
_cell.angle_beta   90.00
_cell.angle_gamma   90.00
#
_symmetry.space_group_name_H-M   'P 1'
#
loop_
_entity.id
_entity.type
_entity.pdbx_description
1 polymer ?
#
loop_
_entity_poly.entity_id
_entity_poly.type
_entity_poly.pdbx_seq_one_letter_code
_entity_poly.pdbx_strand_id
1 'polypeptide(L)'
;MFDAFHFDKSQSTHPPKKRIEPPGRIPGAGEGEALLGKLKIITETLADLYADQGNHKEAFEAYNFLLRAGSPNYKRIEDKINDLERKVIQNDKM
;
A
#
# COMPACT_ATOMS: atom_id res chain seq x y z
N MET A 1 -3.83 52.54 -38.60
CA MET A 1 -4.73 52.10 -37.51
C MET A 1 -5.24 50.72 -37.89
N PHE A 2 -4.82 49.72 -37.10
CA PHE A 2 -5.20 48.28 -37.02
C PHE A 2 -4.97 47.31 -38.19
N ASP A 3 -4.16 46.28 -37.86
CA ASP A 3 -3.93 45.01 -38.53
C ASP A 3 -5.18 44.14 -38.72
N ALA A 4 -5.18 43.31 -39.77
CA ALA A 4 -5.97 42.08 -39.77
C ALA A 4 -5.27 40.96 -40.58
N PHE A 5 -4.89 39.94 -39.82
CA PHE A 5 -4.30 38.66 -40.15
C PHE A 5 -4.78 37.99 -41.46
N HIS A 6 -3.80 37.48 -42.21
CA HIS A 6 -3.95 36.42 -43.20
C HIS A 6 -3.94 35.05 -42.52
N PHE A 7 -4.88 34.15 -42.84
CA PHE A 7 -4.64 32.72 -42.77
C PHE A 7 -5.59 31.94 -43.71
N ASP A 8 -4.99 31.43 -44.78
CA ASP A 8 -5.56 30.50 -45.75
C ASP A 8 -5.86 29.15 -45.08
N LYS A 9 -7.07 28.62 -45.26
CA LYS A 9 -7.43 27.24 -44.90
C LYS A 9 -7.81 26.46 -46.15
N SER A 10 -6.81 26.20 -46.99
CA SER A 10 -6.88 25.11 -47.96
C SER A 10 -7.05 23.77 -47.25
N GLN A 11 -8.11 23.05 -47.62
CA GLN A 11 -8.41 21.68 -47.18
C GLN A 11 -7.38 20.70 -47.77
N SER A 12 -6.86 19.79 -46.94
CA SER A 12 -6.19 18.58 -47.41
C SER A 12 -6.81 17.36 -46.75
N THR A 13 -7.46 16.55 -47.58
CA THR A 13 -8.16 15.31 -47.27
C THR A 13 -7.18 14.15 -47.27
N HIS A 14 -6.81 13.67 -46.09
CA HIS A 14 -6.24 12.33 -45.92
C HIS A 14 -7.04 11.57 -44.86
N PRO A 15 -7.54 10.35 -45.16
CA PRO A 15 -8.19 9.53 -44.13
C PRO A 15 -7.14 9.11 -43.09
N PRO A 16 -7.48 9.09 -41.79
CA PRO A 16 -6.55 8.63 -40.78
C PRO A 16 -6.28 7.13 -40.99
N LYS A 17 -5.01 6.79 -41.25
CA LYS A 17 -4.53 5.41 -41.21
C LYS A 17 -4.88 4.84 -39.83
N LYS A 18 -5.70 3.79 -39.78
CA LYS A 18 -5.90 2.97 -38.57
C LYS A 18 -4.55 2.38 -38.17
N ARG A 19 -3.84 3.08 -37.28
CA ARG A 19 -2.69 2.56 -36.55
C ARG A 19 -3.26 1.48 -35.63
N ILE A 20 -2.97 0.23 -35.95
CA ILE A 20 -3.13 -0.87 -35.00
C ILE A 20 -2.07 -0.61 -33.93
N GLU A 21 -2.50 -0.13 -32.77
CA GLU A 21 -1.61 0.01 -31.62
C GLU A 21 -1.19 -1.40 -31.16
N PRO A 22 0.11 -1.65 -30.91
CA PRO A 22 0.47 -2.82 -30.13
C PRO A 22 -0.26 -2.72 -28.78
N PRO A 23 -0.74 -3.82 -28.16
CA PRO A 23 -1.42 -3.78 -26.87
C PRO A 23 -0.43 -3.32 -25.80
N GLY A 24 -0.32 -2.00 -25.68
CA GLY A 24 0.67 -1.29 -24.92
C GLY A 24 0.10 -0.96 -23.56
N ARG A 25 0.56 -1.75 -22.58
CA ARG A 25 0.73 -1.39 -21.17
C ARG A 25 -0.52 -0.91 -20.44
N ILE A 26 -1.10 -1.81 -19.65
CA ILE A 26 -2.01 -1.47 -18.56
C ILE A 26 -1.31 -0.45 -17.65
N PRO A 27 -1.77 0.81 -17.55
CA PRO A 27 -1.25 1.75 -16.57
C PRO A 27 -1.84 1.34 -15.21
N GLY A 28 -1.01 0.70 -14.39
CA GLY A 28 -1.42 0.23 -13.05
C GLY A 28 -0.68 -1.01 -12.56
N ALA A 29 0.02 -1.74 -13.44
CA ALA A 29 0.76 -2.95 -13.06
C ALA A 29 2.21 -2.69 -12.60
N GLY A 30 2.54 -1.46 -12.19
CA GLY A 30 3.90 -1.08 -11.73
C GLY A 30 3.99 -0.75 -10.24
N GLU A 31 2.85 -0.55 -9.57
CA GLU A 31 2.84 -0.12 -8.17
C GLU A 31 2.73 -1.31 -7.20
N GLY A 32 2.07 -2.40 -7.59
CA GLY A 32 1.96 -3.61 -6.76
C GLY A 32 3.31 -4.27 -6.44
N GLU A 33 4.21 -4.35 -7.43
CA GLU A 33 5.53 -4.98 -7.31
C GLU A 33 6.55 -4.10 -6.54
N ALA A 34 6.48 -2.77 -6.71
CA ALA A 34 7.33 -1.84 -5.95
C ALA A 34 6.87 -1.69 -4.49
N LEU A 35 5.57 -1.83 -4.22
CA LEU A 35 5.05 -1.97 -2.87
C LEU A 35 5.49 -3.31 -2.25
N LEU A 36 5.55 -4.41 -3.01
CA LEU A 36 6.05 -5.70 -2.52
C LEU A 36 7.50 -5.65 -2.04
N GLY A 37 8.36 -4.86 -2.69
CA GLY A 37 9.76 -4.64 -2.27
C GLY A 37 9.94 -3.85 -0.96
N LYS A 38 8.89 -3.14 -0.50
CA LYS A 38 8.83 -2.44 0.80
C LYS A 38 7.76 -3.00 1.75
N LEU A 39 7.00 -4.00 1.31
CA LEU A 39 5.97 -4.65 2.10
C LEU A 39 6.68 -5.53 3.12
N LYS A 40 6.88 -4.95 4.31
CA LYS A 40 7.08 -5.74 5.50
C LYS A 40 5.82 -6.61 5.60
N ILE A 41 5.93 -7.90 5.29
CA ILE A 41 4.80 -8.84 5.44
C ILE A 41 4.58 -8.97 6.94
N ILE A 42 3.69 -8.12 7.47
CA ILE A 42 3.28 -8.19 8.86
C ILE A 42 2.35 -9.40 8.97
N THR A 43 2.78 -10.39 9.74
CA THR A 43 1.99 -11.58 10.07
C THR A 43 1.82 -11.67 11.58
N GLU A 44 0.83 -12.44 12.02
CA GLU A 44 0.63 -12.75 13.43
C GLU A 44 1.90 -13.37 14.04
N THR A 45 2.57 -14.28 13.31
CA THR A 45 3.83 -14.90 13.74
C THR A 45 4.95 -13.87 13.92
N LEU A 46 5.04 -12.86 13.05
CA LEU A 46 6.05 -11.80 13.22
C LEU A 46 5.78 -10.96 14.47
N ALA A 47 4.51 -10.66 14.75
CA ALA A 47 4.12 -9.95 15.96
C ALA A 47 4.41 -10.77 17.24
N ASP A 48 4.17 -12.09 17.20
CA ASP A 48 4.55 -13.02 18.28
C ASP A 48 6.05 -12.98 18.56
N LEU A 49 6.88 -13.05 17.50
CA LEU A 49 8.34 -12.99 17.63
C LEU A 49 8.81 -11.68 18.28
N TYR A 50 8.21 -10.54 17.91
CA TYR A 50 8.53 -9.28 18.57
C TYR A 50 8.15 -9.29 20.06
N ALA A 51 6.99 -9.87 20.41
CA ALA A 51 6.55 -9.97 21.80
C ALA A 51 7.50 -10.82 22.65
N ASP A 52 7.95 -11.96 22.11
CA ASP A 52 8.85 -12.90 22.78
C ASP A 52 10.26 -12.33 22.97
N GLN A 53 10.71 -11.46 22.07
CA GLN A 53 12.00 -10.77 22.17
C GLN A 53 11.99 -9.61 23.17
N GLY A 54 10.85 -9.29 23.78
CA GLY A 54 10.70 -8.10 24.64
C GLY A 54 10.50 -6.80 23.85
N ASN A 55 10.40 -6.88 22.52
CA ASN A 55 10.11 -5.74 21.63
C ASN A 55 8.60 -5.45 21.64
N HIS A 56 8.09 -5.08 22.82
CA HIS A 56 6.66 -4.95 23.07
C HIS A 56 6.00 -3.86 22.23
N LYS A 57 6.72 -2.79 21.91
CA LYS A 57 6.20 -1.71 21.06
C LYS A 57 5.99 -2.20 19.63
N GLU A 58 6.99 -2.84 19.05
CA GLU A 58 6.95 -3.38 17.68
C GLU A 58 5.89 -4.49 17.55
N ALA A 59 5.73 -5.32 18.59
CA ALA A 59 4.67 -6.31 18.67
C ALA A 59 3.29 -5.66 18.64
N PHE A 60 3.07 -4.64 19.47
CA PHE A 60 1.81 -3.90 19.52
C PHE A 60 1.48 -3.20 18.20
N GLU A 61 2.46 -2.57 17.56
CA GLU A 61 2.30 -1.94 16.24
C GLU A 61 1.94 -2.98 15.16
N ALA A 62 2.59 -4.14 15.17
CA ALA A 62 2.31 -5.24 14.24
C ALA A 62 0.90 -5.80 14.43
N TYR A 63 0.46 -6.06 15.67
CA TYR A 63 -0.91 -6.51 15.94
C TYR A 63 -1.96 -5.48 15.53
N ASN A 64 -1.74 -4.20 15.83
CA ASN A 64 -2.65 -3.13 15.40
C ASN A 64 -2.72 -3.00 13.88
N PHE A 65 -1.60 -3.18 13.19
CA PHE A 65 -1.59 -3.21 11.73
C PHE A 65 -2.48 -4.35 11.21
N LEU A 66 -2.38 -5.56 11.78
CA LEU A 66 -3.22 -6.70 11.38
C LEU A 66 -4.70 -6.46 11.60
N LEU A 67 -5.08 -5.80 12.70
CA LEU A 67 -6.48 -5.42 12.96
C LEU A 67 -6.98 -4.43 11.91
N ARG A 68 -6.20 -3.39 11.61
CA ARG A 68 -6.55 -2.38 10.59
C ARG A 68 -6.60 -2.96 9.18
N ALA A 69 -5.77 -3.96 8.89
CA ALA A 69 -5.78 -4.68 7.63
C ALA A 69 -6.96 -5.65 7.47
N GLY A 70 -7.83 -5.79 8.49
CA GLY A 70 -9.00 -6.65 8.43
C GLY A 70 -8.66 -8.13 8.57
N SER A 71 -7.64 -8.46 9.39
CA SER A 71 -7.27 -9.86 9.63
C SER A 71 -8.49 -10.69 10.08
N PRO A 72 -8.73 -11.87 9.48
CA PRO A 72 -9.83 -12.75 9.89
C PRO A 72 -9.67 -13.25 11.34
N ASN A 73 -8.46 -13.16 11.90
CA ASN A 73 -8.14 -13.57 13.27
C ASN A 73 -8.25 -12.43 14.28
N TYR A 74 -9.00 -11.36 13.99
CA TYR A 74 -9.05 -10.14 14.79
C TYR A 74 -9.23 -10.39 16.29
N LYS A 75 -10.15 -11.30 16.68
CA LYS A 75 -10.42 -11.63 18.08
C LYS A 75 -9.19 -12.19 18.80
N ARG A 76 -8.46 -13.09 18.12
CA ARG A 76 -7.23 -13.68 18.66
C ARG A 76 -6.11 -12.64 18.78
N ILE A 77 -6.08 -11.68 17.86
CA ILE A 77 -5.11 -10.57 17.90
C ILE A 77 -5.42 -9.61 19.04
N GLU A 78 -6.70 -9.29 19.30
CA GLU A 78 -7.13 -8.48 20.46
C GLU A 78 -6.73 -9.15 21.79
N ASP A 79 -6.95 -10.45 21.93
CA ASP A 79 -6.52 -11.22 23.11
C ASP A 79 -5.00 -11.11 23.32
N LYS A 80 -4.21 -11.24 22.24
CA LYS A 80 -2.75 -11.10 22.29
C LYS A 80 -2.29 -9.69 22.68
N ILE A 81 -2.98 -8.65 22.22
CA ILE A 81 -2.70 -7.27 22.63
C ILE A 81 -2.94 -7.11 24.13
N ASN A 82 -4.08 -7.60 24.64
CA ASN A 82 -4.40 -7.53 26.07
C ASN A 82 -3.35 -8.28 26.93
N ASP A 83 -2.91 -9.45 26.49
CA ASP A 83 -1.87 -10.21 27.18
C ASP A 83 -0.52 -9.50 27.15
N LEU A 84 -0.17 -8.87 26.02
CA LEU A 84 1.04 -8.07 25.87
C LEU A 84 1.04 -6.87 26.83
N GLU A 85 -0.07 -6.14 26.93
CA GLU A 85 -0.21 -5.02 27.87
C GLU A 85 -0.03 -5.45 29.31
N ARG A 86 -0.62 -6.59 29.70
CA ARG A 86 -0.44 -7.16 31.04
C ARG A 86 1.02 -7.50 31.34
N LYS A 87 1.74 -8.08 30.38
CA LYS A 87 3.16 -8.41 30.52
C LYS A 87 4.01 -7.15 30.69
N VAL A 88 3.76 -6.11 29.89
CA VAL A 88 4.47 -4.83 30.01
C VAL A 88 4.27 -4.21 31.39
N ILE A 89 3.02 -4.18 31.89
CA ILE A 89 2.71 -3.65 33.22
C ILE A 89 3.37 -4.47 34.34
N GLN A 90 3.46 -5.79 34.19
CA GLN A 90 4.13 -6.65 35.17
C GLN A 90 5.65 -6.43 35.17
N ASN A 91 6.27 -6.30 34.00
CA ASN A 91 7.70 -6.05 33.86
C ASN A 91 8.12 -4.67 34.38
N ASP A 92 7.24 -3.66 34.32
CA ASP A 92 7.50 -2.31 34.86
C ASP A 92 7.48 -2.25 36.40
N LYS A 93 6.87 -3.24 37.05
CA LYS A 93 6.73 -3.31 38.52
C LYS A 93 7.82 -4.11 39.24
N MET A 94 8.79 -4.66 38.51
CA MET A 94 9.92 -5.42 39.07
C MET A 94 11.21 -4.60 39.01
#